data_AF-A0A9P5L2P6-F1
#
_entry.id   AF-A0A9P5L2P6-F1
#
_cell.length_a   1.000
_cell.length_b   1.000
_cell.length_c   1.000
_cell.angle_alpha   90.00
_cell.angle_beta   90.00
_cell.angle_gamma   90.00
#
_symmetry.space_group_name_H-M   'P 1'
#
loop_
_entity.id
_entity.type
_entity.pdbx_description
1 polymer ?
#
loop_
_entity_poly.entity_id
_entity_poly.type
_entity_poly.pdbx_seq_one_letter_code
_entity_poly.pdbx_strand_id
1 'polypeptide(L)'
;MLLDAFAANCSSAWIKSIADADTLRQNCRVVTGNVDIGPFSDNGTVNINLDGIEVIEGILKESYRMEDNYVTQPVTEKARDYKQRWSRDLPTQPYYTLSSSSLQKVNGLEFGRYNTKAVNLTLPSLASVDISVDIGVLAYNLTYLDITSLDSAHSITIGPPNLTTLHHTGLRNVTTLYIHPMLIDSLDTLTDNPLNLSQTYIRGLFPNVNNIAIGFTSADYIHIYDNSALTLGGSSTMEMTIKEIFIGGVTDLKRNAQLKTLKIDSIELSGGTPIDHLGIPFDNLRSLKIWRGFEGTRALKSITLPPKAMNWTGGFELDISGAPNLNWTSIYGADDQGNRIQTWYWPKNVSSIYLSGVMIGNAFFDPFVAQQMGPLNSQFPPSVLTYFGVSPSLNSTSFNCTPFVELQSMGRLPNRELTFSCRDSKPPASGAIPGHPAIPFGLVSAVVGIWIWML
;
A
#
# COMPACT_ATOMS: atom_id res chain seq x y z
N MET A 1 -15.15 -46.12 -46.93
CA MET A 1 -15.24 -45.76 -45.50
C MET A 1 -15.07 -44.25 -45.43
N LEU A 2 -16.19 -43.53 -45.38
CA LEU A 2 -16.22 -42.11 -45.04
C LEU A 2 -16.10 -42.04 -43.51
N LEU A 3 -15.02 -41.46 -43.02
CA LEU A 3 -14.89 -41.08 -41.63
C LEU A 3 -15.81 -39.90 -41.40
N ASP A 4 -16.91 -40.12 -40.68
CA ASP A 4 -17.72 -39.05 -40.12
C ASP A 4 -16.79 -38.20 -39.24
N ALA A 5 -16.50 -37.00 -39.71
CA ALA A 5 -15.84 -35.98 -38.92
C ALA A 5 -16.80 -35.60 -37.77
N PHE A 6 -16.59 -36.20 -36.60
CA PHE A 6 -17.23 -35.76 -35.37
C PHE A 6 -16.89 -34.27 -35.20
N ALA A 7 -17.90 -33.40 -35.37
CA ALA A 7 -17.77 -32.00 -34.98
C ALA A 7 -17.65 -31.97 -33.46
N ALA A 8 -16.42 -31.92 -32.95
CA ALA A 8 -16.20 -31.87 -31.53
C ALA A 8 -16.79 -30.58 -30.96
N ASN A 9 -17.49 -30.71 -29.83
CA ASN A 9 -18.11 -29.58 -29.18
C ASN A 9 -17.04 -28.78 -28.40
N CYS A 10 -16.52 -27.71 -29.01
CA CYS A 10 -15.56 -26.79 -28.40
C CYS A 10 -16.24 -25.62 -27.65
N SER A 11 -17.39 -25.89 -27.02
CA SER A 11 -18.09 -24.97 -26.10
C SER A 11 -17.50 -25.05 -24.69
N SER A 12 -18.31 -24.80 -23.65
CA SER A 12 -17.89 -25.11 -22.27
C SER A 12 -17.56 -26.60 -22.11
N ALA A 13 -16.51 -26.89 -21.36
CA ALA A 13 -16.03 -28.24 -21.09
C ALA A 13 -15.82 -28.46 -19.60
N TRP A 14 -16.04 -29.70 -19.15
CA TRP A 14 -15.85 -30.10 -17.77
C TRP A 14 -14.90 -31.31 -17.71
N ILE A 15 -13.70 -31.09 -17.19
CA ILE A 15 -12.63 -32.09 -17.11
C ILE A 15 -12.70 -32.78 -15.75
N LYS A 16 -13.24 -34.00 -15.72
CA LYS A 16 -13.35 -34.84 -14.50
C LYS A 16 -12.35 -35.98 -14.47
N SER A 17 -11.56 -36.12 -15.54
CA SER A 17 -10.56 -37.17 -15.73
C SER A 17 -9.51 -36.73 -16.74
N ILE A 18 -8.41 -37.49 -16.84
CA ILE A 18 -7.37 -37.29 -17.85
C ILE A 18 -7.94 -37.48 -19.27
N ALA A 19 -8.85 -38.44 -19.45
CA ALA A 19 -9.47 -38.73 -20.73
C ALA A 19 -10.34 -37.56 -21.26
N ASP A 20 -10.99 -36.81 -20.37
CA ASP A 20 -11.74 -35.61 -20.75
C ASP A 20 -10.80 -34.53 -21.29
N ALA A 21 -9.66 -34.32 -20.64
CA ALA A 21 -8.62 -33.39 -21.09
C ALA A 21 -8.03 -33.81 -22.44
N ASP A 22 -7.73 -35.11 -22.61
CA ASP A 22 -7.25 -35.68 -23.87
C ASP A 22 -8.24 -35.48 -25.01
N THR A 23 -9.53 -35.71 -24.75
CA THR A 23 -10.59 -35.49 -25.73
C THR A 23 -10.68 -34.02 -26.12
N LEU A 24 -10.64 -33.11 -25.14
CA LEU A 24 -10.73 -31.68 -25.41
C LEU A 24 -9.52 -31.20 -26.23
N ARG A 25 -8.29 -31.53 -25.81
CA ARG A 25 -7.06 -31.02 -26.44
C ARG A 25 -6.77 -31.63 -27.82
N GLN A 26 -7.28 -32.83 -28.12
CA GLN A 26 -7.15 -33.43 -29.45
C GLN A 26 -8.09 -32.79 -30.49
N ASN A 27 -9.19 -32.19 -30.03
CA ASN A 27 -10.25 -31.74 -30.92
C ASN A 27 -10.45 -30.23 -30.93
N CYS A 28 -10.02 -29.52 -29.88
CA CYS A 28 -10.29 -28.10 -29.70
C CYS A 28 -9.00 -27.32 -29.48
N ARG A 29 -8.63 -26.51 -30.47
CA ARG A 29 -7.58 -25.48 -30.32
C ARG A 29 -8.10 -24.24 -29.60
N VAL A 30 -9.39 -23.92 -29.79
CA VAL A 30 -10.10 -22.81 -29.15
C VAL A 30 -11.33 -23.37 -28.44
N VAL A 31 -11.52 -22.98 -27.19
CA VAL A 31 -12.69 -23.33 -26.39
C VAL A 31 -13.50 -22.05 -26.16
N THR A 32 -14.72 -22.01 -26.70
CA THR A 32 -15.58 -20.80 -26.68
C THR A 32 -16.28 -20.56 -25.33
N GLY A 33 -16.28 -21.56 -24.45
CA GLY A 33 -16.89 -21.50 -23.12
C GLY A 33 -15.90 -21.65 -21.97
N ASN A 34 -16.43 -21.93 -20.78
CA ASN A 34 -15.61 -22.16 -19.58
C ASN A 34 -14.96 -23.54 -19.63
N VAL A 35 -13.81 -23.67 -18.97
CA VAL A 35 -13.17 -24.97 -18.71
C VAL A 35 -13.12 -25.18 -17.20
N ASP A 36 -13.93 -26.12 -16.73
CA ASP A 36 -14.04 -26.50 -15.32
C ASP A 36 -13.16 -27.73 -15.04
N ILE A 37 -12.27 -27.65 -14.04
CA ILE A 37 -11.32 -28.71 -13.65
C ILE A 37 -11.77 -29.43 -12.38
N GLY A 38 -11.82 -30.76 -12.40
CA GLY A 38 -12.31 -31.56 -11.27
C GLY A 38 -13.84 -31.44 -11.11
N PRO A 39 -14.46 -32.01 -10.06
CA PRO A 39 -13.85 -32.89 -9.09
C PRO A 39 -13.45 -34.22 -9.76
N PHE A 40 -12.29 -34.74 -9.38
CA PHE A 40 -11.83 -36.05 -9.83
C PHE A 40 -12.35 -37.15 -8.91
N SER A 41 -12.69 -38.31 -9.48
CA SER A 41 -13.13 -39.50 -8.75
C SER A 41 -11.97 -40.41 -8.31
N ASP A 42 -10.75 -40.12 -8.76
CA ASP A 42 -9.60 -40.99 -8.56
C ASP A 42 -8.97 -40.81 -7.17
N ASN A 43 -8.41 -41.88 -6.60
CA ASN A 43 -7.81 -41.85 -5.25
C ASN A 43 -6.33 -41.41 -5.22
N GLY A 44 -5.76 -40.99 -6.36
CA GLY A 44 -4.35 -40.62 -6.50
C GLY A 44 -4.16 -39.28 -7.19
N THR A 45 -2.93 -38.75 -7.22
CA THR A 45 -2.64 -37.45 -7.85
C THR A 45 -2.97 -37.46 -9.34
N VAL A 46 -3.83 -36.54 -9.78
CA VAL A 46 -4.26 -36.41 -11.18
C VAL A 46 -3.39 -35.38 -11.89
N ASN A 47 -2.94 -35.67 -13.12
CA ASN A 47 -2.16 -34.72 -13.92
C ASN A 47 -2.96 -34.35 -15.16
N ILE A 48 -3.44 -33.10 -15.22
CA ILE A 48 -4.23 -32.58 -16.34
C ILE A 48 -3.31 -31.78 -17.25
N ASN A 49 -3.24 -32.19 -18.52
CA ASN A 49 -2.50 -31.49 -19.55
C ASN A 49 -3.47 -30.94 -20.61
N LEU A 50 -3.40 -29.64 -20.90
CA LEU A 50 -4.18 -28.95 -21.92
C LEU A 50 -3.36 -28.56 -23.16
N ASP A 51 -2.19 -29.18 -23.37
CA ASP A 51 -1.38 -29.00 -24.58
C ASP A 51 -2.17 -29.32 -25.85
N GLY A 52 -2.23 -28.35 -26.76
CA GLY A 52 -3.07 -28.33 -27.96
C GLY A 52 -4.15 -27.24 -27.92
N ILE A 53 -4.61 -26.87 -26.71
CA ILE A 53 -5.51 -25.74 -26.51
C ILE A 53 -4.69 -24.45 -26.46
N GLU A 54 -5.05 -23.46 -27.26
CA GLU A 54 -4.37 -22.17 -27.34
C GLU A 54 -5.19 -21.04 -26.72
N VAL A 55 -6.52 -21.10 -26.82
CA VAL A 55 -7.42 -20.04 -26.35
C VAL A 55 -8.62 -20.64 -25.61
N ILE A 56 -8.94 -20.08 -24.45
CA ILE A 56 -10.21 -20.30 -23.75
C ILE A 56 -10.94 -18.95 -23.64
N GLU A 57 -12.00 -18.76 -24.40
CA GLU A 57 -12.79 -17.51 -24.38
C GLU A 57 -13.65 -17.37 -23.11
N GLY A 58 -13.78 -18.45 -22.33
CA GLY A 58 -14.33 -18.44 -20.99
C GLY A 58 -13.28 -18.42 -19.88
N ILE A 59 -13.73 -18.80 -18.69
CA ILE A 59 -12.89 -18.88 -17.49
C ILE A 59 -12.32 -20.29 -17.38
N LEU A 60 -11.00 -20.39 -17.19
CA LEU A 60 -10.34 -21.60 -16.73
C LEU A 60 -10.35 -21.61 -15.20
N LYS A 61 -11.06 -22.58 -14.61
CA LYS A 61 -11.26 -22.61 -13.17
C LYS A 61 -11.36 -24.01 -12.62
N GLU A 62 -11.12 -24.15 -11.32
CA GLU A 62 -11.52 -25.36 -10.61
C GLU A 62 -13.06 -25.42 -10.51
N SER A 63 -13.62 -26.58 -10.83
CA SER A 63 -15.05 -26.83 -10.66
C SER A 63 -15.39 -26.79 -9.19
N TYR A 64 -16.28 -25.87 -8.85
CA TYR A 64 -16.93 -25.89 -7.56
C TYR A 64 -18.02 -26.98 -7.58
N ARG A 65 -17.91 -28.00 -6.72
CA ARG A 65 -19.11 -28.74 -6.30
C ARG A 65 -19.99 -27.76 -5.51
N MET A 66 -20.87 -27.05 -6.19
CA MET A 66 -22.20 -26.82 -5.61
C MET A 66 -22.74 -28.24 -5.48
N GLU A 67 -22.64 -28.85 -4.30
CA GLU A 67 -23.70 -29.79 -3.98
C GLU A 67 -24.98 -28.98 -3.98
N ASP A 68 -25.70 -29.07 -5.09
CA ASP A 68 -27.09 -28.67 -5.28
C ASP A 68 -27.97 -29.37 -4.24
N ASN A 69 -27.86 -28.91 -3.01
CA ASN A 69 -28.78 -29.14 -1.92
C ASN A 69 -28.78 -27.87 -1.07
N TYR A 70 -29.24 -26.77 -1.67
CA TYR A 70 -30.12 -25.83 -0.95
C TYR A 70 -31.41 -26.57 -0.58
N VAL A 71 -31.30 -27.60 0.27
CA VAL A 71 -32.42 -28.01 1.09
C VAL A 71 -32.58 -26.87 2.08
N THR A 72 -33.51 -25.98 1.79
CA THR A 72 -34.17 -25.11 2.75
C THR A 72 -34.80 -25.99 3.83
N GLN A 73 -34.00 -26.45 4.80
CA GLN A 73 -34.53 -26.84 6.10
C GLN A 73 -34.56 -25.59 6.98
N PRO A 74 -35.69 -25.32 7.65
CA PRO A 74 -35.83 -24.14 8.50
C PRO A 74 -34.82 -24.23 9.63
N VAL A 75 -34.02 -23.19 9.78
CA VAL A 75 -33.03 -23.05 10.84
C VAL A 75 -33.78 -22.91 12.16
N THR A 76 -33.91 -24.00 12.91
CA THR A 76 -34.23 -23.90 14.34
C THR A 76 -33.05 -23.28 15.10
N GLU A 77 -33.37 -22.42 16.04
CA GLU A 77 -32.61 -21.33 16.64
C GLU A 77 -31.40 -21.71 17.53
N LYS A 78 -30.59 -22.72 17.15
CA LYS A 78 -29.43 -23.19 17.93
C LYS A 78 -28.11 -23.32 17.14
N ALA A 79 -27.83 -22.40 16.23
CA ALA A 79 -26.53 -22.31 15.56
C ALA A 79 -25.70 -21.12 16.08
N ARG A 80 -25.14 -21.27 17.29
CA ARG A 80 -24.21 -20.30 17.91
C ARG A 80 -22.74 -20.66 17.66
N ASP A 81 -22.42 -21.22 16.50
CA ASP A 81 -21.04 -21.51 16.12
C ASP A 81 -20.75 -21.04 14.68
N TYR A 82 -20.45 -19.74 14.57
CA TYR A 82 -20.23 -19.06 13.29
C TYR A 82 -18.87 -19.43 12.65
N LYS A 83 -18.05 -20.27 13.30
CA LYS A 83 -16.73 -20.69 12.83
C LYS A 83 -16.71 -21.92 11.92
N GLN A 84 -17.78 -22.71 11.86
CA GLN A 84 -17.84 -23.94 11.03
C GLN A 84 -18.50 -23.77 9.66
N ARG A 85 -18.93 -22.55 9.29
CA ARG A 85 -19.71 -22.34 8.05
C ARG A 85 -18.90 -22.42 6.75
N TRP A 86 -17.57 -22.33 6.81
CA TRP A 86 -16.68 -22.36 5.63
C TRP A 86 -15.77 -23.59 5.55
N SER A 87 -15.80 -24.47 6.55
CA SER A 87 -15.12 -25.77 6.53
C SER A 87 -16.12 -26.88 6.24
N ARG A 88 -16.89 -26.77 5.15
CA ARG A 88 -17.50 -27.97 4.58
C ARG A 88 -16.38 -28.72 3.88
N ASP A 89 -15.93 -29.80 4.51
CA ASP A 89 -15.06 -30.80 3.92
C ASP A 89 -15.48 -31.03 2.47
N LEU A 90 -14.65 -30.55 1.55
CA LEU A 90 -14.81 -30.90 0.15
C LEU A 90 -14.79 -32.43 0.10
N PRO A 91 -15.73 -33.07 -0.63
CA PRO A 91 -15.65 -34.49 -0.87
C PRO A 91 -14.23 -34.82 -1.35
N THR A 92 -13.70 -35.93 -0.85
CA THR A 92 -12.32 -36.40 -1.04
C THR A 92 -11.95 -36.44 -2.52
N GLN A 93 -11.59 -35.29 -3.08
CA GLN A 93 -10.96 -35.20 -4.39
C GLN A 93 -9.45 -35.24 -4.20
N PRO A 94 -8.73 -35.95 -5.08
CA PRO A 94 -7.30 -36.04 -5.02
C PRO A 94 -6.63 -34.69 -5.31
N TYR A 95 -5.37 -34.60 -4.91
CA TYR A 95 -4.48 -33.55 -5.39
C TYR A 95 -4.31 -33.64 -6.91
N TYR A 96 -4.08 -32.51 -7.57
CA TYR A 96 -3.82 -32.52 -9.01
C TYR A 96 -2.83 -31.44 -9.44
N THR A 97 -2.27 -31.65 -10.63
CA THR A 97 -1.49 -30.66 -11.36
C THR A 97 -2.22 -30.29 -12.65
N LEU A 98 -2.08 -29.03 -13.07
CA LEU A 98 -2.60 -28.54 -14.34
C LEU A 98 -1.45 -27.91 -15.14
N SER A 99 -1.25 -28.35 -16.37
CA SER A 99 -0.24 -27.81 -17.26
C SER A 99 -0.77 -27.51 -18.66
N SER A 100 -0.20 -26.47 -19.28
CA SER A 100 -0.32 -26.20 -20.71
C SER A 100 0.83 -25.33 -21.19
N SER A 101 1.57 -25.83 -22.18
CA SER A 101 2.61 -25.13 -22.91
C SER A 101 2.09 -24.42 -24.16
N SER A 102 0.84 -24.67 -24.57
CA SER A 102 0.22 -24.05 -25.75
C SER A 102 -0.79 -22.95 -25.41
N LEU A 103 -1.34 -22.94 -24.19
CA LEU A 103 -2.39 -21.98 -23.80
C LEU A 103 -1.80 -20.56 -23.75
N GLN A 104 -2.27 -19.68 -24.63
CA GLN A 104 -1.79 -18.31 -24.79
C GLN A 104 -2.73 -17.28 -24.18
N LYS A 105 -4.03 -17.57 -24.18
CA LYS A 105 -5.05 -16.62 -23.78
C LYS A 105 -6.21 -17.30 -23.06
N VAL A 106 -6.65 -16.70 -21.95
CA VAL A 106 -7.94 -17.02 -21.32
C VAL A 106 -8.73 -15.75 -21.03
N ASN A 107 -10.05 -15.84 -20.89
CA ASN A 107 -10.84 -14.68 -20.46
C ASN A 107 -10.71 -14.45 -18.94
N GLY A 108 -10.61 -15.53 -18.16
CA GLY A 108 -10.32 -15.48 -16.72
C GLY A 108 -9.61 -16.73 -16.23
N LEU A 109 -8.86 -16.59 -15.13
CA LEU A 109 -8.21 -17.69 -14.44
C LEU A 109 -8.65 -17.67 -12.96
N GLU A 110 -9.28 -18.74 -12.47
CA GLU A 110 -9.84 -18.75 -11.11
C GLU A 110 -9.49 -20.04 -10.35
N PHE A 111 -8.58 -19.95 -9.39
CA PHE A 111 -8.17 -21.02 -8.47
C PHE A 111 -8.06 -20.44 -7.06
N GLY A 112 -8.47 -21.17 -6.02
CA GLY A 112 -8.33 -20.66 -4.65
C GLY A 112 -9.35 -19.59 -4.23
N ARG A 113 -10.37 -19.32 -5.05
CA ARG A 113 -11.61 -18.66 -4.60
C ARG A 113 -12.42 -19.55 -3.66
N TYR A 114 -12.28 -20.86 -3.86
CA TYR A 114 -12.71 -21.94 -2.96
C TYR A 114 -11.49 -22.81 -2.63
N ASN A 115 -11.61 -23.66 -1.62
CA ASN A 115 -10.55 -24.62 -1.29
C ASN A 115 -10.22 -25.47 -2.52
N THR A 116 -8.98 -25.37 -3.02
CA THR A 116 -8.54 -26.12 -4.19
C THR A 116 -7.59 -27.26 -3.83
N LYS A 117 -7.63 -28.31 -4.63
CA LYS A 117 -6.65 -29.41 -4.58
C LYS A 117 -5.53 -29.28 -5.62
N ALA A 118 -5.49 -28.18 -6.37
CA ALA A 118 -4.37 -27.86 -7.24
C ALA A 118 -3.09 -27.73 -6.41
N VAL A 119 -2.04 -28.46 -6.82
CA VAL A 119 -0.70 -28.40 -6.22
C VAL A 119 0.27 -27.62 -7.10
N ASN A 120 0.17 -27.81 -8.43
CA ASN A 120 0.95 -27.08 -9.41
C ASN A 120 0.04 -26.53 -10.52
N LEU A 121 0.27 -25.27 -10.90
CA LEU A 121 -0.26 -24.66 -12.12
C LEU A 121 0.91 -24.25 -13.00
N THR A 122 1.02 -24.87 -14.19
CA THR A 122 2.14 -24.64 -15.12
C THR A 122 1.60 -24.17 -16.47
N LEU A 123 1.48 -22.85 -16.63
CA LEU A 123 0.93 -22.17 -17.80
C LEU A 123 1.98 -21.18 -18.38
N PRO A 124 3.19 -21.64 -18.73
CA PRO A 124 4.31 -20.76 -19.08
C PRO A 124 4.05 -19.90 -20.32
N SER A 125 3.19 -20.36 -21.23
CA SER A 125 2.84 -19.65 -22.47
C SER A 125 1.64 -18.73 -22.35
N LEU A 126 0.96 -18.71 -21.20
CA LEU A 126 -0.20 -17.85 -20.98
C LEU A 126 0.26 -16.39 -20.95
N ALA A 127 -0.03 -15.66 -22.02
CA ALA A 127 0.42 -14.28 -22.19
C ALA A 127 -0.60 -13.26 -21.69
N SER A 128 -1.90 -13.56 -21.87
CA SER A 128 -2.97 -12.60 -21.58
C SER A 128 -4.19 -13.23 -20.90
N VAL A 129 -4.77 -12.47 -19.97
CA VAL A 129 -6.05 -12.76 -19.34
C VAL A 129 -6.97 -11.55 -19.43
N ASP A 130 -8.08 -11.64 -20.15
CA ASP A 130 -8.87 -10.43 -20.47
C ASP A 130 -9.47 -9.75 -19.22
N ILE A 131 -9.98 -10.52 -18.26
CA ILE A 131 -10.70 -10.00 -17.08
C ILE A 131 -9.84 -10.06 -15.83
N SER A 132 -9.58 -11.27 -15.31
CA SER A 132 -8.93 -11.40 -14.01
C SER A 132 -8.17 -12.70 -13.86
N VAL A 133 -7.00 -12.59 -13.24
CA VAL A 133 -6.29 -13.71 -12.63
C VAL A 133 -6.62 -13.69 -11.13
N ASP A 134 -7.31 -14.72 -10.65
CA ASP A 134 -7.59 -14.94 -9.24
C ASP A 134 -7.00 -16.28 -8.82
N ILE A 135 -5.83 -16.22 -8.18
CA ILE A 135 -5.17 -17.36 -7.55
C ILE A 135 -5.13 -17.09 -6.04
N GLY A 136 -6.26 -17.33 -5.39
CA GLY A 136 -6.60 -16.79 -4.08
C GLY A 136 -6.06 -17.56 -2.87
N VAL A 137 -6.36 -17.01 -1.69
CA VAL A 137 -5.87 -17.49 -0.38
C VAL A 137 -6.37 -18.88 0.03
N LEU A 138 -7.38 -19.43 -0.64
CA LEU A 138 -7.86 -20.79 -0.37
C LEU A 138 -7.14 -21.85 -1.22
N ALA A 139 -6.16 -21.45 -2.05
CA ALA A 139 -5.23 -22.35 -2.72
C ALA A 139 -4.11 -22.84 -1.82
N TYR A 140 -4.45 -23.37 -0.63
CA TYR A 140 -3.49 -23.85 0.37
C TYR A 140 -2.55 -24.94 -0.14
N ASN A 141 -2.95 -25.72 -1.12
CA ASN A 141 -2.15 -26.84 -1.62
C ASN A 141 -1.21 -26.43 -2.76
N LEU A 142 -1.39 -25.22 -3.31
CA LEU A 142 -0.59 -24.76 -4.44
C LEU A 142 0.79 -24.33 -3.94
N THR A 143 1.82 -25.04 -4.38
CA THR A 143 3.23 -24.78 -4.02
C THR A 143 4.04 -24.24 -5.20
N TYR A 144 3.59 -24.50 -6.43
CA TYR A 144 4.24 -24.09 -7.67
C TYR A 144 3.26 -23.39 -8.63
N LEU A 145 3.64 -22.20 -9.09
CA LEU A 145 2.92 -21.42 -10.09
C LEU A 145 3.90 -20.94 -11.16
N ASP A 146 3.69 -21.37 -12.39
CA ASP A 146 4.41 -20.88 -13.56
C ASP A 146 3.44 -20.19 -14.51
N ILE A 147 3.60 -18.87 -14.59
CA ILE A 147 2.90 -17.95 -15.49
C ILE A 147 3.95 -17.07 -16.18
N THR A 148 5.09 -17.66 -16.55
CA THR A 148 6.30 -16.97 -17.03
C THR A 148 6.01 -15.85 -18.04
N SER A 149 5.12 -16.10 -19.01
CA SER A 149 4.80 -15.15 -20.08
C SER A 149 3.64 -14.20 -19.79
N LEU A 150 2.97 -14.30 -18.63
CA LEU A 150 1.79 -13.49 -18.33
C LEU A 150 2.21 -12.03 -18.16
N ASP A 151 1.85 -11.18 -19.11
CA ASP A 151 2.20 -9.76 -19.08
C ASP A 151 0.98 -8.84 -18.97
N SER A 152 -0.23 -9.37 -19.19
CA SER A 152 -1.45 -8.59 -19.28
C SER A 152 -2.64 -9.24 -18.60
N ALA A 153 -3.27 -8.48 -17.71
CA ALA A 153 -4.57 -8.77 -17.13
C ALA A 153 -5.18 -7.50 -16.55
N HIS A 154 -6.50 -7.30 -16.64
CA HIS A 154 -7.09 -6.12 -16.02
C HIS A 154 -6.89 -6.10 -14.49
N SER A 155 -7.11 -7.24 -13.83
CA SER A 155 -6.86 -7.42 -12.39
C SER A 155 -6.10 -8.71 -12.11
N ILE A 156 -5.16 -8.65 -11.16
CA ILE A 156 -4.42 -9.82 -10.66
C ILE A 156 -4.57 -9.91 -9.15
N THR A 157 -5.02 -11.06 -8.67
CA THR A 157 -5.01 -11.48 -7.27
C THR A 157 -4.16 -12.73 -7.14
N ILE A 158 -3.07 -12.67 -6.38
CA ILE A 158 -2.20 -13.82 -6.12
C ILE A 158 -1.97 -13.92 -4.61
N GLY A 159 -2.25 -15.09 -4.06
CA GLY A 159 -2.22 -15.33 -2.63
C GLY A 159 -2.20 -16.77 -2.11
N PRO A 160 -1.77 -17.81 -2.83
CA PRO A 160 -1.74 -19.15 -2.26
C PRO A 160 -0.76 -19.20 -1.06
N PRO A 161 -1.21 -19.50 0.17
CA PRO A 161 -0.38 -19.29 1.36
C PRO A 161 0.88 -20.16 1.43
N ASN A 162 0.89 -21.30 0.73
CA ASN A 162 2.02 -22.23 0.69
C ASN A 162 2.81 -22.15 -0.63
N LEU A 163 2.58 -21.13 -1.46
CA LEU A 163 3.33 -20.94 -2.69
C LEU A 163 4.80 -20.66 -2.37
N THR A 164 5.69 -21.56 -2.77
CA THR A 164 7.15 -21.42 -2.59
C THR A 164 7.84 -21.03 -3.89
N THR A 165 7.22 -21.28 -5.04
CA THR A 165 7.82 -21.00 -6.35
C THR A 165 6.82 -20.29 -7.26
N LEU A 166 7.17 -19.06 -7.63
CA LEU A 166 6.47 -18.26 -8.63
C LEU A 166 7.42 -17.98 -9.80
N HIS A 167 7.15 -18.60 -10.96
CA HIS A 167 7.85 -18.29 -12.20
C HIS A 167 7.06 -17.25 -12.99
N HIS A 168 7.62 -16.05 -13.08
CA HIS A 168 7.02 -14.91 -13.76
C HIS A 168 8.14 -13.94 -14.17
N THR A 169 8.01 -13.27 -15.31
CA THR A 169 9.09 -12.40 -15.84
C THR A 169 8.81 -10.91 -15.73
N GLY A 170 7.55 -10.51 -15.52
CA GLY A 170 7.15 -9.11 -15.39
C GLY A 170 5.76 -8.83 -15.94
N LEU A 171 5.14 -7.77 -15.42
CA LEU A 171 3.82 -7.29 -15.84
C LEU A 171 3.98 -6.04 -16.71
N ARG A 172 3.11 -5.87 -17.70
CA ARG A 172 3.10 -4.70 -18.60
C ARG A 172 1.77 -3.99 -18.63
N ASN A 173 0.65 -4.73 -18.65
CA ASN A 173 -0.68 -4.17 -18.82
C ASN A 173 -1.61 -4.69 -17.72
N VAL A 174 -1.47 -4.10 -16.54
CA VAL A 174 -2.28 -4.39 -15.36
C VAL A 174 -2.71 -3.07 -14.73
N THR A 175 -3.98 -3.00 -14.31
CA THR A 175 -4.53 -1.81 -13.63
C THR A 175 -4.77 -2.04 -12.15
N THR A 176 -4.95 -3.29 -11.72
CA THR A 176 -5.23 -3.62 -10.32
C THR A 176 -4.44 -4.85 -9.87
N LEU A 177 -3.82 -4.77 -8.69
CA LEU A 177 -2.99 -5.83 -8.13
C LEU A 177 -3.31 -6.08 -6.65
N TYR A 178 -3.64 -7.31 -6.30
CA TYR A 178 -3.84 -7.79 -4.93
C TYR A 178 -2.84 -8.93 -4.66
N ILE A 179 -1.94 -8.70 -3.72
CA ILE A 179 -0.93 -9.67 -3.30
C ILE A 179 -1.19 -10.01 -1.85
N HIS A 180 -1.39 -11.29 -1.58
CA HIS A 180 -1.61 -11.85 -0.24
C HIS A 180 -0.39 -12.67 0.20
N PRO A 181 -0.34 -13.10 1.48
CA PRO A 181 0.83 -13.78 2.04
C PRO A 181 1.16 -15.06 1.27
N MET A 182 2.46 -15.26 1.02
CA MET A 182 3.03 -16.43 0.33
C MET A 182 4.41 -16.75 0.92
N LEU A 183 4.97 -17.92 0.60
CA LEU A 183 6.30 -18.36 1.03
C LEU A 183 7.38 -18.15 -0.04
N ILE A 184 7.13 -17.27 -1.01
CA ILE A 184 8.09 -16.94 -2.08
C ILE A 184 9.22 -16.04 -1.55
N ASP A 185 10.37 -16.09 -2.19
CA ASP A 185 11.57 -15.36 -1.76
C ASP A 185 11.63 -13.90 -2.24
N SER A 186 10.82 -13.54 -3.24
CA SER A 186 10.73 -12.17 -3.77
C SER A 186 9.36 -11.88 -4.39
N LEU A 187 8.93 -10.61 -4.32
CA LEU A 187 7.74 -10.07 -5.00
C LEU A 187 8.09 -9.29 -6.28
N ASP A 188 9.37 -9.14 -6.62
CA ASP A 188 9.84 -8.15 -7.61
C ASP A 188 9.22 -8.35 -8.99
N THR A 189 8.97 -9.60 -9.40
CA THR A 189 8.32 -9.90 -10.69
C THR A 189 6.90 -9.36 -10.79
N LEU A 190 6.23 -9.12 -9.65
CA LEU A 190 4.91 -8.50 -9.56
C LEU A 190 4.99 -6.99 -9.26
N THR A 191 5.96 -6.54 -8.45
CA THR A 191 6.00 -5.17 -7.92
C THR A 191 7.03 -4.25 -8.55
N ASP A 192 8.12 -4.76 -9.15
CA ASP A 192 9.15 -4.00 -9.87
C ASP A 192 8.86 -3.96 -11.37
N ASN A 193 7.74 -3.32 -11.73
CA ASN A 193 7.31 -3.15 -13.11
C ASN A 193 6.83 -1.72 -13.36
N PRO A 194 7.05 -1.12 -14.54
CA PRO A 194 6.62 0.24 -14.87
C PRO A 194 5.11 0.31 -15.18
N LEU A 195 4.29 -0.04 -14.19
CA LEU A 195 2.83 -0.11 -14.30
C LEU A 195 2.16 1.23 -13.96
N ASN A 196 0.94 1.41 -14.48
CA ASN A 196 0.03 2.48 -14.11
C ASN A 196 -1.20 1.86 -13.45
N LEU A 197 -1.23 1.86 -12.12
CA LEU A 197 -2.24 1.14 -11.35
C LEU A 197 -3.32 2.08 -10.83
N SER A 198 -4.59 1.69 -10.97
CA SER A 198 -5.65 2.32 -10.18
C SER A 198 -5.53 1.91 -8.71
N GLN A 199 -5.12 0.68 -8.44
CA GLN A 199 -5.15 0.17 -7.09
C GLN A 199 -4.16 -0.97 -6.87
N THR A 200 -3.46 -0.93 -5.74
CA THR A 200 -2.58 -2.02 -5.29
C THR A 200 -2.80 -2.31 -3.81
N TYR A 201 -2.94 -3.59 -3.48
CA TYR A 201 -2.94 -4.09 -2.11
C TYR A 201 -1.85 -5.14 -1.95
N ILE A 202 -0.96 -4.93 -0.99
CA ILE A 202 0.08 -5.88 -0.62
C ILE A 202 -0.12 -6.20 0.86
N ARG A 203 -0.55 -7.42 1.15
CA ARG A 203 -0.86 -7.87 2.51
C ARG A 203 0.02 -9.07 2.86
N GLY A 204 0.97 -8.84 3.76
CA GLY A 204 1.81 -9.85 4.39
C GLY A 204 1.17 -10.50 5.62
N LEU A 205 1.93 -11.27 6.40
CA LEU A 205 3.40 -11.33 6.39
C LEU A 205 3.98 -12.18 5.26
N PHE A 206 5.03 -11.68 4.59
CA PHE A 206 5.85 -12.46 3.65
C PHE A 206 7.13 -12.93 4.37
N PRO A 207 7.16 -14.13 4.97
CA PRO A 207 8.23 -14.53 5.91
C PRO A 207 9.63 -14.60 5.28
N ASN A 208 9.72 -14.79 3.97
CA ASN A 208 10.98 -14.92 3.25
C ASN A 208 11.39 -13.64 2.50
N VAL A 209 10.56 -12.59 2.53
CA VAL A 209 10.80 -11.32 1.81
C VAL A 209 11.16 -10.23 2.82
N ASN A 210 12.40 -9.77 2.83
CA ASN A 210 12.86 -8.74 3.78
C ASN A 210 12.69 -7.29 3.28
N ASN A 211 12.55 -7.11 1.96
CA ASN A 211 12.34 -5.80 1.33
C ASN A 211 11.38 -5.95 0.15
N ILE A 212 10.41 -5.04 0.06
CA ILE A 212 9.46 -4.95 -1.05
C ILE A 212 9.84 -3.72 -1.86
N ALA A 213 10.25 -3.92 -3.12
CA ALA A 213 10.50 -2.83 -4.07
C ALA A 213 9.23 -2.57 -4.90
N ILE A 214 8.79 -1.32 -4.97
CA ILE A 214 7.65 -0.90 -5.81
C ILE A 214 8.16 -0.05 -6.97
N GLY A 215 8.16 -0.62 -8.17
CA GLY A 215 8.67 -0.03 -9.41
C GLY A 215 7.63 0.63 -10.32
N PHE A 216 6.40 0.82 -9.85
CA PHE A 216 5.31 1.41 -10.65
C PHE A 216 5.65 2.81 -11.15
N THR A 217 5.22 3.15 -12.37
CA THR A 217 5.30 4.51 -12.91
C THR A 217 4.26 5.40 -12.24
N SER A 218 3.03 4.89 -12.07
CA SER A 218 2.01 5.60 -11.33
C SER A 218 1.07 4.68 -10.57
N ALA A 219 0.51 5.19 -9.47
CA ALA A 219 -0.55 4.52 -8.74
C ALA A 219 -1.55 5.52 -8.14
N ASP A 220 -2.83 5.27 -8.28
CA ASP A 220 -3.86 6.06 -7.59
C ASP A 220 -3.92 5.70 -6.10
N TYR A 221 -3.80 4.42 -5.76
CA TYR A 221 -3.84 3.97 -4.38
C TYR A 221 -2.96 2.75 -4.14
N ILE A 222 -2.05 2.83 -3.17
CA ILE A 222 -1.23 1.71 -2.69
C ILE A 222 -1.56 1.47 -1.22
N HIS A 223 -1.91 0.24 -0.85
CA HIS A 223 -2.05 -0.17 0.53
C HIS A 223 -1.10 -1.33 0.80
N ILE A 224 -0.14 -1.10 1.69
CA ILE A 224 0.80 -2.12 2.13
C ILE A 224 0.67 -2.37 3.63
N TYR A 225 0.53 -3.64 3.99
CA TYR A 225 0.60 -4.12 5.36
C TYR A 225 1.54 -5.31 5.43
N ASP A 226 2.73 -5.14 5.99
CA ASP A 226 3.73 -6.22 6.08
C ASP A 226 4.70 -5.97 7.26
N ASN A 227 5.76 -6.78 7.43
CA ASN A 227 6.82 -6.54 8.42
C ASN A 227 8.22 -6.47 7.77
N SER A 228 8.26 -5.91 6.57
CA SER A 228 9.44 -5.81 5.73
C SER A 228 9.76 -4.36 5.39
N ALA A 229 10.97 -4.08 4.93
CA ALA A 229 11.32 -2.75 4.46
C ALA A 229 10.60 -2.44 3.13
N LEU A 230 10.24 -1.19 2.90
CA LEU A 230 9.64 -0.72 1.66
C LEU A 230 10.59 0.20 0.91
N THR A 231 10.89 -0.14 -0.33
CA THR A 231 11.63 0.72 -1.25
C THR A 231 10.71 1.19 -2.37
N LEU A 232 10.49 2.51 -2.46
CA LEU A 232 9.82 3.12 -3.60
C LEU A 232 10.84 3.36 -4.70
N GLY A 233 10.53 2.87 -5.90
CA GLY A 233 11.41 2.84 -7.05
C GLY A 233 12.00 1.46 -7.30
N GLY A 234 11.79 0.98 -8.51
CA GLY A 234 12.28 -0.26 -9.03
C GLY A 234 13.69 -0.18 -9.59
N SER A 235 14.19 -1.29 -10.14
CA SER A 235 15.50 -1.40 -10.80
C SER A 235 15.61 -0.63 -12.12
N SER A 236 14.48 -0.18 -12.67
CA SER A 236 14.40 0.61 -13.91
C SER A 236 13.54 1.87 -13.80
N THR A 237 12.92 2.11 -12.64
CA THR A 237 12.01 3.23 -12.42
C THR A 237 12.79 4.52 -12.19
N MET A 238 12.66 5.49 -13.09
CA MET A 238 13.27 6.83 -12.92
C MET A 238 12.28 7.89 -12.42
N GLU A 239 10.99 7.68 -12.65
CA GLU A 239 9.94 8.62 -12.31
C GLU A 239 8.74 7.86 -11.74
N MET A 240 8.20 8.36 -10.63
CA MET A 240 7.08 7.72 -9.93
C MET A 240 6.11 8.78 -9.40
N THR A 241 4.81 8.59 -9.65
CA THR A 241 3.74 9.44 -9.12
C THR A 241 2.67 8.59 -8.41
N ILE A 242 2.43 8.85 -7.13
CA ILE A 242 1.45 8.12 -6.32
C ILE A 242 0.43 9.11 -5.77
N LYS A 243 -0.87 8.91 -5.96
CA LYS A 243 -1.85 9.80 -5.31
C LYS A 243 -1.95 9.48 -3.83
N GLU A 244 -2.13 8.22 -3.46
CA GLU A 244 -2.25 7.85 -2.05
C GLU A 244 -1.49 6.56 -1.73
N ILE A 245 -0.76 6.58 -0.62
CA ILE A 245 -0.10 5.40 -0.06
C ILE A 245 -0.45 5.25 1.42
N PHE A 246 -1.00 4.09 1.76
CA PHE A 246 -1.25 3.65 3.13
C PHE A 246 -0.21 2.59 3.51
N ILE A 247 0.48 2.80 4.62
CA ILE A 247 1.56 1.94 5.11
C ILE A 247 1.24 1.48 6.53
N GLY A 248 1.21 0.16 6.74
CA GLY A 248 1.11 -0.46 8.05
C GLY A 248 2.15 -1.55 8.27
N GLY A 249 2.75 -1.60 9.46
CA GLY A 249 3.66 -2.68 9.90
C GLY A 249 5.06 -2.68 9.25
N VAL A 250 5.25 -1.99 8.13
CA VAL A 250 6.52 -1.87 7.41
C VAL A 250 7.64 -1.35 8.32
N THR A 251 8.84 -1.90 8.21
CA THR A 251 9.95 -1.62 9.14
C THR A 251 10.81 -0.42 8.73
N ASP A 252 10.77 -0.02 7.47
CA ASP A 252 11.57 1.07 6.91
C ASP A 252 10.94 1.60 5.61
N LEU A 253 11.15 2.88 5.27
CA LEU A 253 10.68 3.49 4.03
C LEU A 253 11.84 4.19 3.32
N LYS A 254 12.21 3.68 2.14
CA LYS A 254 13.31 4.21 1.33
C LYS A 254 12.88 4.60 -0.06
N ARG A 255 13.70 5.45 -0.65
CA ARG A 255 13.68 5.75 -2.08
C ARG A 255 14.87 5.08 -2.75
N ASN A 256 14.62 4.44 -3.88
CA ASN A 256 15.66 3.93 -4.75
C ASN A 256 16.50 5.10 -5.31
N ALA A 257 17.82 4.96 -5.31
CA ALA A 257 18.75 5.99 -5.78
C ALA A 257 18.57 6.34 -7.27
N GLN A 258 18.00 5.44 -8.07
CA GLN A 258 17.75 5.68 -9.50
C GLN A 258 16.52 6.55 -9.76
N LEU A 259 15.60 6.68 -8.79
CA LEU A 259 14.45 7.56 -8.92
C LEU A 259 14.92 9.02 -8.95
N LYS A 260 14.75 9.66 -10.10
CA LYS A 260 14.99 11.10 -10.29
C LYS A 260 13.82 11.92 -9.77
N THR A 261 12.60 11.43 -9.94
CA THR A 261 11.39 12.09 -9.42
C THR A 261 10.47 11.12 -8.69
N LEU A 262 9.98 11.53 -7.53
CA LEU A 262 9.03 10.81 -6.69
C LEU A 262 8.03 11.81 -6.12
N LYS A 263 6.82 11.84 -6.69
CA LYS A 263 5.71 12.69 -6.25
C LYS A 263 4.68 11.84 -5.56
N ILE A 264 4.30 12.22 -4.35
CA ILE A 264 3.22 11.56 -3.61
C ILE A 264 2.21 12.62 -3.19
N ASP A 265 0.91 12.45 -3.44
CA ASP A 265 -0.06 13.42 -2.91
C ASP A 265 -0.30 13.17 -1.42
N SER A 266 -0.61 11.94 -1.00
CA SER A 266 -0.91 11.61 0.39
C SER A 266 -0.18 10.35 0.85
N ILE A 267 0.42 10.43 2.03
CA ILE A 267 0.89 9.25 2.77
C ILE A 267 0.14 9.14 4.10
N GLU A 268 -0.30 7.93 4.40
CA GLU A 268 -0.88 7.55 5.68
C GLU A 268 -0.06 6.43 6.32
N LEU A 269 0.46 6.69 7.52
CA LEU A 269 1.08 5.66 8.35
C LEU A 269 0.05 5.19 9.38
N SER A 270 -0.31 3.92 9.29
CA SER A 270 -1.15 3.27 10.28
C SER A 270 -0.33 2.96 11.53
N GLY A 271 -1.04 2.90 12.64
CA GLY A 271 -0.52 2.27 13.85
C GLY A 271 -0.13 0.81 13.59
N GLY A 272 0.96 0.37 14.20
CA GLY A 272 1.55 -0.96 13.93
C GLY A 272 2.96 -0.90 13.37
N THR A 273 3.30 0.21 12.72
CA THR A 273 4.55 0.41 11.98
C THR A 273 5.73 0.63 12.95
N PRO A 274 6.72 -0.27 13.02
CA PRO A 274 7.83 -0.20 13.98
C PRO A 274 8.93 0.82 13.60
N ILE A 275 8.66 1.74 12.68
CA ILE A 275 9.58 2.82 12.29
C ILE A 275 9.74 3.81 13.44
N ASP A 276 10.96 4.01 13.92
CA ASP A 276 11.29 5.00 14.95
C ASP A 276 11.71 6.36 14.37
N HIS A 277 12.38 6.34 13.22
CA HIS A 277 12.75 7.51 12.43
C HIS A 277 12.17 7.43 11.02
N LEU A 278 11.26 8.35 10.68
CA LEU A 278 10.71 8.44 9.32
C LEU A 278 11.40 9.56 8.53
N GLY A 279 12.31 9.20 7.64
CA GLY A 279 12.80 10.11 6.60
C GLY A 279 11.82 10.17 5.44
N ILE A 280 11.32 11.36 5.08
CA ILE A 280 10.40 11.53 3.95
C ILE A 280 11.21 11.69 2.64
N PRO A 281 11.15 10.74 1.69
CA PRO A 281 12.02 10.75 0.53
C PRO A 281 11.42 11.46 -0.71
N PHE A 282 10.33 12.21 -0.54
CA PHE A 282 9.50 12.71 -1.65
C PHE A 282 9.98 14.07 -2.17
N ASP A 283 9.76 14.30 -3.47
CA ASP A 283 9.99 15.59 -4.13
C ASP A 283 8.83 16.55 -3.90
N ASN A 284 7.61 16.03 -3.80
CA ASN A 284 6.41 16.77 -3.42
C ASN A 284 5.53 15.88 -2.54
N LEU A 285 4.92 16.48 -1.51
CA LEU A 285 3.93 15.84 -0.64
C LEU A 285 2.81 16.83 -0.30
N ARG A 286 1.55 16.44 -0.54
CA ARG A 286 0.38 17.25 -0.18
C ARG A 286 -0.16 16.91 1.21
N SER A 287 -0.06 15.67 1.68
CA SER A 287 -0.65 15.25 2.95
C SER A 287 0.21 14.21 3.66
N LEU A 288 0.55 14.47 4.92
CA LEU A 288 1.18 13.53 5.84
C LEU A 288 0.19 13.20 6.96
N LYS A 289 -0.28 11.95 6.99
CA LYS A 289 -1.20 11.43 8.00
C LYS A 289 -0.55 10.35 8.85
N ILE A 290 -0.68 10.46 10.17
CA ILE A 290 -0.22 9.45 11.12
C ILE A 290 -1.30 9.23 12.17
N TRP A 291 -1.90 8.05 12.17
CA TRP A 291 -3.02 7.74 13.06
C TRP A 291 -2.63 6.87 14.24
N ARG A 292 -3.39 7.01 15.34
CA ARG A 292 -3.18 6.29 16.60
C ARG A 292 -3.24 4.79 16.37
N GLY A 293 -2.16 4.09 16.70
CA GLY A 293 -2.12 2.63 16.73
C GLY A 293 -2.59 2.00 18.02
N PHE A 294 -2.73 0.67 17.96
CA PHE A 294 -2.86 -0.18 19.14
C PHE A 294 -1.65 0.01 20.07
N GLU A 295 -1.88 -0.09 21.38
CA GLU A 295 -1.04 0.48 22.44
C GLU A 295 0.40 -0.06 22.56
N GLY A 296 0.83 -1.01 21.73
CA GLY A 296 2.20 -1.55 21.70
C GLY A 296 3.12 -1.04 20.58
N THR A 297 2.66 -0.14 19.70
CA THR A 297 3.31 0.09 18.38
C THR A 297 3.73 1.55 18.14
N ARG A 298 3.98 2.30 19.21
CA ARG A 298 4.28 3.75 19.18
C ARG A 298 5.79 4.02 19.00
N ALA A 299 6.42 3.38 18.01
CA ALA A 299 7.86 3.47 17.82
C ALA A 299 8.32 4.87 17.36
N LEU A 300 7.51 5.58 16.59
CA LEU A 300 7.89 6.83 15.93
C LEU A 300 8.32 7.93 16.93
N LYS A 301 9.58 8.32 16.85
CA LYS A 301 10.23 9.34 17.68
C LYS A 301 10.56 10.61 16.90
N SER A 302 10.80 10.49 15.60
CA SER A 302 11.23 11.62 14.77
C SER A 302 10.82 11.46 13.31
N ILE A 303 10.66 12.60 12.64
CA ILE A 303 10.38 12.71 11.21
C ILE A 303 11.37 13.71 10.62
N THR A 304 11.96 13.37 9.49
CA THR A 304 12.83 14.28 8.73
C THR A 304 12.21 14.60 7.39
N LEU A 305 11.99 15.89 7.12
CA LEU A 305 11.61 16.39 5.81
C LEU A 305 12.86 16.77 5.01
N PRO A 306 12.85 16.62 3.68
CA PRO A 306 13.95 17.10 2.85
C PRO A 306 13.92 18.65 2.81
N PRO A 307 15.07 19.35 2.68
CA PRO A 307 15.09 20.82 2.67
C PRO A 307 14.19 21.46 1.60
N LYS A 308 14.00 20.77 0.47
CA LYS A 308 13.09 21.18 -0.62
C LYS A 308 11.61 21.17 -0.23
N ALA A 309 11.23 20.61 0.92
CA ALA A 309 9.83 20.57 1.39
C ALA A 309 9.21 21.95 1.55
N MET A 310 10.03 23.00 1.80
CA MET A 310 9.57 24.39 1.80
C MET A 310 8.89 24.80 0.48
N ASN A 311 9.26 24.15 -0.63
CA ASN A 311 8.77 24.45 -1.97
C ASN A 311 7.71 23.45 -2.46
N TRP A 312 7.16 22.60 -1.58
CA TRP A 312 6.04 21.74 -1.93
C TRP A 312 4.82 22.54 -2.38
N THR A 313 4.15 22.04 -3.40
CA THR A 313 3.03 22.70 -4.07
C THR A 313 1.78 21.85 -3.91
N GLY A 314 0.63 22.48 -3.67
CA GLY A 314 -0.66 21.77 -3.52
C GLY A 314 -1.40 21.99 -2.20
N GLY A 315 -0.82 22.73 -1.25
CA GLY A 315 -1.41 22.93 0.08
C GLY A 315 -1.11 21.73 0.98
N PHE A 316 -0.10 21.86 1.83
CA PHE A 316 0.34 20.80 2.72
C PHE A 316 -0.62 20.62 3.88
N GLU A 317 -1.06 19.39 4.09
CA GLU A 317 -1.89 18.94 5.19
C GLU A 317 -1.05 18.08 6.15
N LEU A 318 -1.06 18.45 7.42
CA LEU A 318 -0.41 17.69 8.47
C LEU A 318 -1.47 17.18 9.44
N ASP A 319 -1.67 15.87 9.49
CA ASP A 319 -2.62 15.23 10.41
C ASP A 319 -1.90 14.15 11.22
N ILE A 320 -1.69 14.41 12.51
CA ILE A 320 -1.07 13.44 13.40
C ILE A 320 -1.91 13.30 14.66
N SER A 321 -2.29 12.07 14.94
CA SER A 321 -3.07 11.72 16.12
C SER A 321 -2.44 10.54 16.83
N GLY A 322 -2.09 10.70 18.10
CA GLY A 322 -1.69 9.58 18.97
C GLY A 322 -0.26 9.06 18.76
N ALA A 323 0.70 9.96 18.52
CA ALA A 323 2.14 9.66 18.47
C ALA A 323 2.90 10.31 19.65
N PRO A 324 2.78 9.79 20.89
CA PRO A 324 3.30 10.45 22.10
C PRO A 324 4.83 10.45 22.22
N ASN A 325 5.52 9.58 21.47
CA ASN A 325 6.97 9.49 21.46
C ASN A 325 7.61 10.40 20.42
N LEU A 326 6.82 10.93 19.47
CA LEU A 326 7.28 11.87 18.47
C LEU A 326 7.60 13.21 19.16
N ASN A 327 8.85 13.64 19.05
CA ASN A 327 9.35 14.85 19.70
C ASN A 327 9.51 16.01 18.70
N TRP A 328 8.59 16.96 18.80
CA TRP A 328 8.55 18.21 18.05
C TRP A 328 8.56 19.42 18.98
N THR A 329 9.50 19.41 19.93
CA THR A 329 9.81 20.58 20.74
C THR A 329 10.53 21.68 19.95
N SER A 330 11.19 21.32 18.84
CA SER A 330 11.90 22.20 17.94
C SER A 330 11.88 21.65 16.51
N ILE A 331 12.19 22.49 15.50
CA ILE A 331 12.45 22.05 14.12
C ILE A 331 13.81 21.33 13.95
N TYR A 332 14.63 21.31 15.01
CA TYR A 332 15.92 20.62 15.03
C TYR A 332 15.83 19.30 15.78
N GLY A 333 16.51 18.29 15.25
CA GLY A 333 16.74 16.99 15.87
C GLY A 333 18.22 16.62 15.86
N ALA A 334 18.50 15.32 16.03
CA ALA A 334 19.84 14.76 15.90
C ALA A 334 19.90 13.79 14.71
N ASP A 335 21.03 13.74 14.01
CA ASP A 335 21.33 12.68 13.05
C ASP A 335 21.80 11.40 13.76
N ASP A 336 22.10 10.35 12.98
CA ASP A 336 22.58 9.05 13.51
C ASP A 336 23.92 9.16 14.25
N GLN A 337 24.68 10.25 14.03
CA GLN A 337 25.95 10.53 14.70
C GLN A 337 25.77 11.46 15.92
N GLY A 338 24.54 11.87 16.23
CA GLY A 338 24.20 12.75 17.33
C GLY A 338 24.41 14.25 17.04
N ASN A 339 24.74 14.64 15.81
CA ASN A 339 24.88 16.05 15.45
C ASN A 339 23.51 16.69 15.32
N ARG A 340 23.41 17.95 15.75
CA ARG A 340 22.18 18.73 15.61
C ARG A 340 21.94 19.08 14.14
N ILE A 341 20.82 18.64 13.60
CA ILE A 341 20.38 18.92 12.23
C ILE A 341 18.96 19.49 12.23
N GLN A 342 18.62 20.27 11.21
CA GLN A 342 17.23 20.69 10.99
C GLN A 342 16.47 19.51 10.36
N THR A 343 15.49 18.97 11.08
CA THR A 343 14.69 17.83 10.66
C THR A 343 13.35 18.27 10.07
N TRP A 344 12.87 19.46 10.40
CA TRP A 344 11.60 19.98 9.90
C TRP A 344 11.78 21.25 9.06
N TYR A 345 11.10 21.27 7.93
CA TYR A 345 11.07 22.41 7.00
C TYR A 345 9.61 22.68 6.67
N TRP A 346 9.05 23.77 7.20
CA TRP A 346 7.65 24.12 6.96
C TRP A 346 7.40 24.42 5.46
N PRO A 347 6.45 23.73 4.81
CA PRO A 347 6.00 24.10 3.48
C PRO A 347 5.41 25.51 3.48
N LYS A 348 5.68 26.28 2.42
CA LYS A 348 5.18 27.67 2.31
C LYS A 348 3.67 27.77 2.15
N ASN A 349 3.03 26.72 1.66
CA ASN A 349 1.59 26.66 1.46
C ASN A 349 1.03 25.52 2.31
N VAL A 350 0.57 25.85 3.51
CA VAL A 350 -0.09 24.90 4.44
C VAL A 350 -1.60 25.12 4.38
N SER A 351 -2.36 24.05 4.13
CA SER A 351 -3.83 24.08 4.06
C SER A 351 -4.48 23.56 5.35
N SER A 352 -3.83 22.66 6.09
CA SER A 352 -4.40 22.09 7.31
C SER A 352 -3.31 21.65 8.29
N ILE A 353 -3.53 21.89 9.58
CA ILE A 353 -2.72 21.34 10.67
C ILE A 353 -3.67 20.73 11.70
N TYR A 354 -3.53 19.44 11.99
CA TYR A 354 -4.14 18.78 13.13
C TYR A 354 -3.08 17.93 13.83
N LEU A 355 -2.72 18.30 15.06
CA LEU A 355 -1.76 17.58 15.88
C LEU A 355 -2.37 17.26 17.24
N SER A 356 -2.46 15.99 17.57
CA SER A 356 -3.06 15.52 18.82
C SER A 356 -2.22 14.43 19.47
N GLY A 357 -1.90 14.60 20.76
CA GLY A 357 -1.18 13.60 21.54
C GLY A 357 0.30 13.43 21.14
N VAL A 358 0.94 14.50 20.68
CA VAL A 358 2.37 14.57 20.31
C VAL A 358 3.14 15.47 21.28
N MET A 359 4.41 15.17 21.56
CA MET A 359 5.25 16.07 22.37
C MET A 359 5.66 17.29 21.53
N ILE A 360 4.97 18.40 21.69
CA ILE A 360 5.15 19.62 20.88
C ILE A 360 5.60 20.78 21.75
N GLY A 361 6.42 21.69 21.20
CA GLY A 361 6.80 22.97 21.82
C GLY A 361 6.63 24.14 20.86
N ASN A 362 6.54 25.37 21.37
CA ASN A 362 6.35 26.57 20.53
C ASN A 362 7.46 26.74 19.48
N ALA A 363 8.72 26.41 19.83
CA ALA A 363 9.86 26.58 18.94
C ALA A 363 9.80 25.72 17.65
N PHE A 364 8.96 24.69 17.61
CA PHE A 364 8.66 23.96 16.37
C PHE A 364 7.87 24.82 15.37
N PHE A 365 7.03 25.73 15.87
CA PHE A 365 6.18 26.59 15.06
C PHE A 365 6.76 27.97 14.77
N ASP A 366 7.87 28.38 15.38
CA ASP A 366 8.42 29.74 15.20
C ASP A 366 8.52 30.17 13.72
N PRO A 367 9.04 29.36 12.78
CA PRO A 367 9.08 29.75 11.36
C PRO A 367 7.69 29.90 10.73
N PHE A 368 6.75 29.02 11.11
CA PHE A 368 5.37 29.08 10.63
C PHE A 368 4.66 30.33 11.16
N VAL A 369 4.78 30.63 12.45
CA VAL A 369 4.20 31.83 13.07
C VAL A 369 4.79 33.10 12.43
N ALA A 370 6.11 33.14 12.23
CA ALA A 370 6.78 34.26 11.56
C ALA A 370 6.25 34.48 10.13
N GLN A 371 6.03 33.41 9.36
CA GLN A 371 5.41 33.51 8.03
C GLN A 371 3.98 34.07 8.12
N GLN A 372 3.17 33.56 9.05
CA GLN A 372 1.77 33.96 9.21
C GLN A 372 1.61 35.43 9.65
N MET A 373 2.56 35.94 10.44
CA MET A 373 2.64 37.36 10.81
C MET A 373 3.12 38.25 9.67
N GLY A 374 3.63 37.68 8.58
CA GLY A 374 4.16 38.42 7.44
C GLY A 374 3.13 39.26 6.69
N PRO A 375 3.58 40.21 5.85
CA PRO A 375 2.70 41.01 4.99
C PRO A 375 1.93 40.12 3.98
N LEU A 376 0.69 40.50 3.67
CA LEU A 376 -0.15 39.80 2.69
C LEU A 376 0.42 39.85 1.25
N ASN A 377 1.16 40.90 0.94
CA ASN A 377 1.79 41.14 -0.36
C ASN A 377 3.26 40.68 -0.39
N SER A 378 3.72 39.91 0.60
CA SER A 378 5.09 39.39 0.58
C SER A 378 5.26 38.35 -0.53
N GLN A 379 6.51 38.05 -0.88
CA GLN A 379 6.84 36.96 -1.81
C GLN A 379 6.35 35.59 -1.29
N PHE A 380 6.18 35.46 0.03
CA PHE A 380 5.71 34.27 0.72
C PHE A 380 4.57 34.64 1.65
N PRO A 381 3.36 34.86 1.11
CA PRO A 381 2.24 35.31 1.92
C PRO A 381 1.89 34.28 3.00
N PRO A 382 1.19 34.71 4.07
CA PRO A 382 0.57 33.81 5.03
C PRO A 382 -0.25 32.72 4.32
N SER A 383 -0.11 31.46 4.77
CA SER A 383 -0.91 30.36 4.22
C SER A 383 -2.37 30.48 4.64
N VAL A 384 -3.30 30.04 3.77
CA VAL A 384 -4.73 30.02 4.06
C VAL A 384 -5.13 28.62 4.52
N LEU A 385 -5.34 28.46 5.82
CA LEU A 385 -5.70 27.17 6.41
C LEU A 385 -7.22 27.00 6.43
N THR A 386 -7.70 25.80 6.11
CA THR A 386 -9.09 25.38 6.32
C THR A 386 -9.31 24.86 7.75
N TYR A 387 -8.25 24.37 8.39
CA TYR A 387 -8.29 23.81 9.73
C TYR A 387 -6.96 24.01 10.49
N PHE A 388 -7.05 24.32 11.78
CA PHE A 388 -5.91 24.38 12.70
C PHE A 388 -6.29 23.76 14.05
N GLY A 389 -5.58 22.71 14.45
CA GLY A 389 -5.80 21.99 15.69
C GLY A 389 -4.49 21.55 16.33
N VAL A 390 -4.22 21.97 17.56
CA VAL A 390 -3.05 21.49 18.33
C VAL A 390 -3.46 21.13 19.75
N SER A 391 -3.27 19.87 20.11
CA SER A 391 -3.49 19.31 21.44
C SER A 391 -2.28 18.48 21.83
N PRO A 392 -1.29 19.05 22.54
CA PRO A 392 -0.07 18.35 22.94
C PRO A 392 -0.35 17.08 23.75
N SER A 393 0.64 16.18 23.81
CA SER A 393 0.62 15.06 24.74
C SER A 393 0.68 15.53 26.18
N LEU A 394 0.24 14.69 27.12
CA LEU A 394 0.33 14.97 28.55
C LEU A 394 1.77 15.16 29.05
N ASN A 395 2.76 14.73 28.26
CA ASN A 395 4.19 14.84 28.56
C ASN A 395 4.83 16.12 28.01
N SER A 396 4.11 16.90 27.19
CA SER A 396 4.58 18.24 26.80
C SER A 396 4.45 19.18 28.00
N THR A 397 5.47 20.02 28.22
CA THR A 397 5.56 20.91 29.38
C THR A 397 5.73 22.39 29.02
N SER A 398 5.86 22.72 27.73
CA SER A 398 6.26 24.06 27.29
C SER A 398 5.46 24.63 26.11
N PHE A 399 4.35 23.97 25.72
CA PHE A 399 3.50 24.46 24.64
C PHE A 399 2.43 25.42 25.18
N ASN A 400 2.36 26.62 24.60
CA ASN A 400 1.31 27.60 24.88
C ASN A 400 0.61 28.07 23.60
N CYS A 401 -0.68 28.37 23.74
CA CYS A 401 -1.58 28.72 22.64
C CYS A 401 -1.60 30.21 22.30
N THR A 402 -0.99 31.07 23.11
CA THR A 402 -0.97 32.53 22.93
C THR A 402 -0.68 32.98 21.49
N PRO A 403 0.42 32.54 20.82
CA PRO A 403 0.72 33.00 19.46
C PRO A 403 -0.34 32.58 18.44
N PHE A 404 -1.00 31.43 18.63
CA PHE A 404 -2.04 30.96 17.70
C PHE A 404 -3.37 31.66 17.91
N VAL A 405 -3.71 32.02 19.15
CA VAL A 405 -4.89 32.85 19.45
C VAL A 405 -4.71 34.25 18.86
N GLU A 406 -3.51 34.82 18.94
CA GLU A 406 -3.19 36.09 18.28
C GLU A 406 -3.36 36.00 16.75
N LEU A 407 -2.76 34.99 16.11
CA LEU A 407 -2.93 34.75 14.68
C LEU A 407 -4.41 34.54 14.29
N GLN A 408 -5.20 33.85 15.12
CA GLN A 408 -6.65 33.72 14.91
C GLN A 408 -7.35 35.07 14.95
N SER A 409 -7.06 35.91 15.96
CA SER A 409 -7.65 37.25 16.10
C SER A 409 -7.34 38.17 14.92
N MET A 410 -6.18 37.97 14.28
CA MET A 410 -5.73 38.71 13.09
C MET A 410 -6.34 38.16 11.78
N GLY A 411 -7.13 37.09 11.84
CA GLY A 411 -7.67 36.41 10.66
C GLY A 411 -6.62 35.62 9.86
N ARG A 412 -5.51 35.24 10.49
CA ARG A 412 -4.45 34.39 9.88
C ARG A 412 -4.72 32.90 10.04
N LEU A 413 -5.51 32.52 11.04
CA LEU A 413 -5.97 31.15 11.27
C LEU A 413 -7.50 31.08 11.22
N PRO A 414 -8.10 29.88 11.03
CA PRO A 414 -9.56 29.73 11.02
C PRO A 414 -10.22 30.30 12.27
N ASN A 415 -11.39 30.91 12.10
CA ASN A 415 -12.10 31.62 13.18
C ASN A 415 -13.32 30.87 13.73
N ARG A 416 -13.71 29.74 13.13
CA ARG A 416 -14.84 28.94 13.62
C ARG A 416 -14.34 27.94 14.66
N GLU A 417 -15.11 27.74 15.73
CA GLU A 417 -14.81 26.77 16.80
C GLU A 417 -14.59 25.35 16.27
N LEU A 418 -15.26 24.96 15.19
CA LEU A 418 -15.09 23.63 14.56
C LEU A 418 -13.80 23.50 13.73
N THR A 419 -13.16 24.61 13.38
CA THR A 419 -11.98 24.66 12.50
C THR A 419 -10.72 25.18 13.20
N PHE A 420 -10.85 25.65 14.44
CA PHE A 420 -9.74 26.10 15.27
C PHE A 420 -9.81 25.46 16.65
N SER A 421 -8.74 24.80 17.05
CA SER A 421 -8.55 24.33 18.42
C SER A 421 -7.09 24.44 18.83
N CYS A 422 -6.84 24.95 20.03
CA CYS A 422 -5.52 24.94 20.62
C CYS A 422 -5.66 24.63 22.11
N ARG A 423 -4.85 23.71 22.63
CA ARG A 423 -4.78 23.39 24.06
C ARG A 423 -3.36 23.59 24.55
N ASP A 424 -3.20 24.38 25.62
CA ASP A 424 -1.93 24.50 26.31
C ASP A 424 -1.47 23.12 26.83
N SER A 425 -0.16 22.90 26.92
CA SER A 425 0.35 21.85 27.80
C SER A 425 -0.12 22.15 29.24
N LYS A 426 -0.43 21.11 30.03
CA LYS A 426 -0.88 21.28 31.42
C LYS A 426 -0.08 22.38 32.13
N PRO A 427 -0.72 23.26 32.93
CA PRO A 427 0.03 24.19 33.76
C PRO A 427 0.99 23.38 34.63
N PRO A 428 2.24 23.84 34.85
CA PRO A 428 3.16 23.18 35.77
C PRO A 428 2.44 22.98 37.10
N ALA A 429 2.61 21.81 37.71
CA ALA A 429 2.05 21.53 39.03
C ALA A 429 2.52 22.62 39.99
N SER A 430 1.60 23.53 40.35
CA SER A 430 1.59 24.42 41.50
C SER A 430 2.97 24.86 42.04
N GLY A 431 3.37 26.12 41.76
CA GLY A 431 4.21 26.87 42.71
C GLY A 431 5.29 27.79 42.16
N ALA A 432 5.60 27.79 40.87
CA ALA A 432 6.61 28.70 40.31
C ALA A 432 5.94 29.84 39.52
N ILE A 433 6.02 31.06 40.06
CA ILE A 433 5.74 32.29 39.33
C ILE A 433 6.72 32.34 38.14
N PRO A 434 6.26 32.53 36.89
CA PRO A 434 7.16 32.73 35.76
C PRO A 434 7.92 34.04 35.96
N GLY A 435 9.18 33.96 36.37
CA GLY A 435 10.10 35.09 36.27
C GLY A 435 10.37 35.34 34.79
N HIS A 436 9.95 36.50 34.28
CA HIS A 436 10.36 36.98 32.96
C HIS A 436 11.90 37.01 32.88
N PRO A 437 12.56 36.20 32.04
CA PRO A 437 13.92 36.53 31.64
C PRO A 437 13.82 37.73 30.69
N ALA A 438 14.60 38.77 30.97
CA ALA A 438 14.71 39.92 30.08
C ALA A 438 15.09 39.46 28.66
N ILE A 439 14.38 39.97 27.66
CA ILE A 439 14.70 39.85 26.24
C ILE A 439 16.07 40.54 26.03
N PRO A 440 17.14 39.82 25.64
CA PRO A 440 18.33 40.51 25.18
C PRO A 440 18.02 41.01 23.77
N PHE A 441 17.98 42.34 23.61
CA PHE A 441 18.05 42.98 22.29
C PHE A 441 19.38 42.58 21.64
N GLY A 442 19.36 41.52 20.84
CA GLY A 442 20.45 41.17 19.92
C GLY A 442 20.45 42.17 18.77
N LEU A 443 21.51 42.98 18.72
CA LEU A 443 21.81 43.92 17.65
C LEU A 443 21.72 43.24 16.27
N VAL A 444 20.88 43.83 15.42
CA VAL A 444 20.83 43.58 13.99
C VAL A 444 22.17 44.02 13.37
N SER A 445 23.04 43.06 13.09
CA SER A 445 24.16 43.29 12.16
C SER A 445 23.62 43.17 10.74
N ALA A 446 23.28 44.33 10.17
CA ALA A 446 23.07 44.50 8.74
C ALA A 446 24.41 44.26 8.01
N VAL A 447 24.54 43.12 7.32
CA VAL A 447 25.58 42.95 6.31
C VAL A 447 25.04 43.52 5.00
N VAL A 448 25.38 44.79 4.76
CA VAL A 448 25.23 45.44 3.45
C VAL A 448 26.34 44.90 2.55
N GLY A 449 26.01 43.98 1.66
CA GLY A 449 26.88 43.55 0.57
C GLY A 449 26.86 44.59 -0.55
N ILE A 450 27.78 45.57 -0.49
CA ILE A 450 28.06 46.48 -1.60
C ILE A 450 28.80 45.68 -2.68
N TRP A 451 28.17 45.56 -3.84
CA TRP A 451 28.80 45.18 -5.10
C TRP A 451 29.69 46.32 -5.58
N ILE A 452 30.98 46.07 -5.75
CA ILE A 452 31.86 46.90 -6.59
C ILE A 452 32.37 46.00 -7.72
N TRP A 453 31.86 46.28 -8.91
CA TRP A 453 32.55 46.01 -10.16
C TRP A 453 33.86 46.79 -10.20
N MET A 454 34.96 46.16 -10.63
CA MET A 454 35.85 46.71 -11.65
C MET A 454 36.91 45.68 -12.08
N LEU A 455 36.92 45.45 -13.40
CA LEU A 455 37.99 44.95 -14.29
C LEU A 455 38.44 43.48 -14.18
#